data_AF-A0A1F9UF72-F1
#
_entry.id   AF-A0A1F9UF72-F1
#
_cell.length_a   1.000
_cell.length_b   1.000
_cell.length_c   1.000
_cell.angle_alpha   90.00
_cell.angle_beta   90.00
_cell.angle_gamma   90.00
#
_symmetry.space_group_name_H-M   'P 1'
#
loop_
_entity.id
_entity.type
_entity.pdbx_description
1 polymer ?
#
loop_
_entity_poly.entity_id
_entity_poly.type
_entity_poly.pdbx_seq_one_letter_code
_entity_poly.pdbx_strand_id
1 'polypeptide(L)' 'MTFEQIVALAKQLSPVEKLHLVERVIPDLEALVPGGQPAKPASLYGTLADLGSAPSAKDIDEIRRDMFQNFPRHDAA' A
#
# COMPACT_ATOMS: atom_id res chain seq x y z
N MET A 1 -6.87 37.71 -9.95
CA MET A 1 -5.96 37.44 -8.82
C MET A 1 -4.65 36.94 -9.40
N THR A 2 -3.53 37.58 -9.09
CA THR A 2 -2.20 37.17 -9.60
C THR A 2 -1.52 36.20 -8.62
N PHE A 3 -0.51 35.46 -9.09
CA PHE A 3 0.29 34.58 -8.23
C PHE A 3 0.90 35.33 -7.04
N GLU A 4 1.50 36.49 -7.30
CA GLU A 4 2.08 37.35 -6.25
C GLU A 4 1.05 37.79 -5.21
N GLN A 5 -0.18 38.09 -5.63
CA GLN A 5 -1.28 38.41 -4.70
C GLN A 5 -1.65 37.20 -3.82
N ILE A 6 -1.67 35.99 -4.38
CA ILE A 6 -1.94 34.76 -3.62
C ILE A 6 -0.82 34.50 -2.61
N VAL A 7 0.44 34.66 -3.01
CA VAL A 7 1.60 34.50 -2.10
C VAL A 7 1.55 35.53 -0.97
N ALA A 8 1.23 36.78 -1.27
CA ALA A 8 1.09 37.83 -0.27
C ALA A 8 0.00 37.48 0.77
N LEU A 9 -1.14 36.93 0.33
CA LEU A 9 -2.21 36.50 1.22
C LEU A 9 -1.83 35.24 2.03
N ALA A 10 -1.20 34.26 1.41
CA ALA A 10 -0.72 33.05 2.09
C ALA A 10 0.32 33.38 3.19
N LYS A 11 1.13 34.44 2.99
CA LYS A 11 2.09 34.92 4.00
C LYS A 11 1.42 35.52 5.23
N GLN A 12 0.20 36.05 5.12
CA GLN A 12 -0.57 36.64 6.23
C GLN A 12 -1.22 35.60 7.15
N LEU A 13 -1.31 34.34 6.72
CA LEU A 13 -1.85 33.24 7.53
C LEU A 13 -1.00 32.97 8.78
N SER A 14 -1.66 32.52 9.85
CA SER A 14 -0.99 31.98 11.03
C SER A 14 -0.18 30.72 10.68
N PRO A 15 0.78 30.30 11.53
CA PRO A 15 1.57 29.09 11.27
C PRO A 15 0.72 27.82 11.05
N VAL A 16 -0.37 27.67 11.80
CA VAL A 16 -1.27 26.51 11.68
C VAL A 16 -2.07 26.55 10.38
N GLU A 17 -2.56 27.72 9.99
CA GLU A 17 -3.29 27.89 8.72
C GLU A 17 -2.39 27.67 7.50
N LYS A 18 -1.11 28.06 7.59
CA LYS A 18 -0.11 27.73 6.55
C LYS A 18 0.07 26.23 6.40
N LEU A 19 0.11 25.48 7.51
CA LEU A 19 0.20 24.02 7.47
C LEU A 19 -1.03 23.42 6.78
N HIS A 20 -2.24 23.85 7.16
CA HIS A 20 -3.47 23.41 6.51
C HIS A 20 -3.55 23.76 5.03
N LEU A 21 -3.03 24.93 4.62
CA LEU A 21 -2.93 25.30 3.21
C LEU A 21 -2.03 24.33 2.45
N VAL A 22 -0.86 24.00 3.01
CA VAL A 22 0.08 23.05 2.40
C VAL A 22 -0.53 21.65 2.31
N GLU A 23 -1.17 21.15 3.38
CA GLU A 23 -1.87 19.86 3.41
C GLU A 23 -2.94 19.75 2.32
N ARG A 24 -3.64 20.84 2.00
CA ARG A 24 -4.68 20.87 0.96
C ARG A 24 -4.12 20.95 -0.45
N VAL A 25 -2.99 21.63 -0.65
CA VAL A 25 -2.41 21.88 -1.98
C VAL A 25 -1.51 20.74 -2.44
N ILE A 26 -0.83 20.04 -1.53
CA ILE A 26 0.07 18.92 -1.88
C ILE A 26 -0.62 17.83 -2.73
N PRO A 27 -1.81 17.31 -2.37
CA PRO A 27 -2.47 16.26 -3.15
C PRO A 27 -2.77 16.67 -4.59
N ASP A 28 -3.14 17.94 -4.80
CA ASP A 28 -3.39 18.48 -6.15
C ASP A 28 -2.09 18.52 -6.97
N LEU A 29 -0.97 18.83 -6.33
CA LEU A 29 0.34 18.80 -6.98
C LEU A 29 0.77 17.36 -7.29
N GLU A 30 0.56 16.42 -6.38
CA GLU A 30 0.86 14.99 -6.56
C GLU A 30 0.07 14.39 -7.72
N ALA A 31 -1.21 14.75 -7.85
CA ALA A 31 -2.08 14.33 -8.95
C ALA A 31 -1.61 14.87 -10.32
N LEU A 32 -0.93 16.02 -10.33
CA LEU A 32 -0.39 16.66 -11.52
C LEU A 32 0.99 16.15 -11.94
N VAL A 33 1.67 15.34 -11.11
CA VAL A 33 2.93 14.68 -11.49
C VAL A 33 2.63 13.35 -12.19
N PRO A 34 2.69 13.27 -13.54
CA PRO A 34 2.57 12.01 -14.24
C PRO A 34 3.90 11.27 -14.06
N GLY A 35 3.96 10.38 -13.06
CA GLY A 35 5.17 9.59 -12.81
C GLY A 35 5.75 9.69 -11.40
N GLY A 36 4.95 10.00 -10.36
CA GLY A 36 5.24 9.42 -9.06
C GLY A 36 5.38 7.91 -9.29
N GLN A 37 6.62 7.40 -9.26
CA GLN A 37 6.92 6.04 -9.68
C GLN A 37 5.91 5.12 -8.98
N PRO A 38 5.07 4.34 -9.70
CA PRO A 38 4.35 3.28 -9.03
C PRO A 38 5.42 2.51 -8.29
N ALA A 39 5.28 2.40 -6.96
CA ALA A 39 6.25 1.69 -6.13
C ALA A 39 6.60 0.41 -6.87
N LYS A 40 7.84 0.32 -7.36
CA LYS A 40 8.25 -0.78 -8.23
C LYS A 40 7.81 -2.05 -7.48
N PRO A 41 6.95 -2.91 -8.06
CA PRO A 41 6.37 -4.01 -7.30
C PRO A 41 7.53 -4.74 -6.67
N ALA A 42 7.55 -4.75 -5.33
CA ALA A 42 8.63 -5.37 -4.60
C ALA A 42 8.70 -6.82 -5.07
N SER A 43 9.89 -7.29 -5.42
CA SER A 43 10.07 -8.69 -5.76
C SER A 43 9.62 -9.51 -4.57
N LEU A 44 8.65 -10.41 -4.76
CA LEU A 44 8.25 -11.36 -3.72
C LEU A 44 9.32 -12.44 -3.51
N TYR A 45 10.30 -12.53 -4.41
CA TYR A 45 11.40 -13.48 -4.30
C TYR A 45 12.25 -13.18 -3.06
N GLY A 46 12.37 -14.17 -2.18
CA GLY A 46 13.14 -14.05 -0.94
C GLY A 46 12.38 -13.47 0.26
N THR A 47 11.10 -13.09 0.11
CA THR A 47 10.28 -12.56 1.22
C THR A 47 10.08 -13.54 2.37
N LEU A 48 10.24 -14.84 2.12
CA LEU A 48 10.09 -15.93 3.09
C LEU A 48 11.43 -16.62 3.40
N ALA A 49 12.57 -16.01 3.06
CA ALA A 49 13.88 -16.64 3.22
C ALA A 49 14.24 -16.90 4.70
N ASP A 50 13.69 -16.11 5.61
CA ASP A 50 13.81 -16.24 7.05
C ASP A 50 13.04 -17.44 7.63
N LEU A 51 12.03 -17.95 6.91
CA LEU A 51 11.27 -19.14 7.31
C LEU A 51 12.01 -20.46 7.05
N GLY A 52 13.21 -20.40 6.45
CA GLY A 52 14.04 -21.55 6.18
C GLY A 52 13.58 -22.35 4.95
N SER A 53 13.87 -23.66 4.95
CA SER A 53 13.53 -24.53 3.82
C SER A 53 12.02 -24.74 3.73
N ALA A 54 11.48 -24.68 2.52
CA ALA A 54 10.09 -25.02 2.27
C ALA A 54 9.82 -26.48 2.69
N PRO A 55 8.64 -26.77 3.28
CA PRO A 55 8.26 -28.14 3.63
C PRO A 55 8.15 -29.02 2.38
N SER A 56 8.27 -30.34 2.56
CA SER A 56 8.14 -31.27 1.44
C SER A 56 6.69 -31.35 0.96
N ALA A 57 6.48 -31.79 -0.29
CA ALA A 57 5.14 -32.03 -0.81
C ALA A 57 4.33 -32.99 0.06
N LYS A 58 4.99 -34.01 0.61
CA LYS A 58 4.38 -34.97 1.53
C LYS A 58 3.89 -34.30 2.81
N ASP A 59 4.71 -33.45 3.43
CA ASP A 59 4.34 -32.73 4.65
C ASP A 59 3.13 -31.80 4.40
N ILE A 60 3.12 -31.13 3.23
CA ILE A 60 1.99 -30.28 2.81
C ILE A 60 0.71 -31.10 2.65
N ASP A 61 0.78 -32.27 2.03
CA ASP A 61 -0.39 -33.13 1.79
C ASP A 61 -0.95 -33.73 3.09
N GLU A 62 -0.07 -34.12 4.01
CA GLU A 62 -0.46 -34.60 5.35
C GLU A 62 -1.19 -33.50 6.14
N ILE A 63 -0.61 -32.31 6.24
CA ILE A 63 -1.24 -31.18 6.93
C ILE A 63 -2.55 -30.77 6.26
N ARG A 64 -2.62 -30.77 4.93
CA ARG A 64 -3.86 -30.46 4.20
C ARG A 64 -4.94 -31.49 4.54
N ARG A 65 -4.61 -32.78 4.58
CA ARG A 65 -5.56 -33.82 4.95
C ARG A 65 -6.08 -33.63 6.37
N ASP A 66 -5.19 -33.33 7.31
CA ASP A 66 -5.54 -33.15 8.72
C ASP A 66 -6.42 -31.90 8.94
N MET A 67 -6.04 -30.76 8.34
CA MET A 67 -6.80 -29.50 8.46
C MET A 67 -8.19 -29.58 7.84
N PHE A 68 -8.31 -30.27 6.70
CA PHE A 68 -9.56 -30.35 5.93
C PHE A 68 -10.34 -31.64 6.19
N GLN A 69 -9.96 -32.45 7.18
CA GLN A 69 -10.64 -33.70 7.50
C GLN A 69 -12.12 -33.49 7.84
N ASN A 70 -12.45 -32.37 8.48
CA ASN A 70 -13.82 -32.01 8.89
C ASN A 70 -14.44 -30.91 8.01
N PHE A 71 -13.79 -30.55 6.91
CA PHE A 71 -14.35 -29.58 5.99
C PHE A 71 -15.50 -30.23 5.21
N PRO A 72 -16.70 -29.65 5.19
CA PRO A 72 -17.82 -30.22 4.46
C PRO A 72 -17.45 -30.30 2.98
N ARG A 73 -17.27 -31.52 2.46
CA ARG A 73 -17.19 -31.73 1.02
C ARG A 73 -18.61 -31.66 0.51
N HIS A 74 -18.94 -30.57 -0.17
CA HIS A 74 -20.14 -30.56 -0.99
C HIS A 74 -19.81 -31.47 -2.17
N ASP A 75 -20.15 -32.74 -2.05
CA ASP A 75 -20.10 -33.65 -3.19
C ASP A 75 -21.12 -33.10 -4.19
N ALA A 76 -20.62 -32.45 -5.24
CA ALA A 76 -21.43 -32.06 -6.38
C ALA A 76 -22.00 -33.35 -6.98
N ALA A 77 -23.28 -33.57 -6.74
CA ALA A 77 -24.08 -34.66 -7.31
C ALA A 77 -24.15 -34.57 -8.84
#